data_AF-A0A6L5P8M2-F1
#
_entry.id   AF-A0A6L5P8M2-F1
#
_cell.length_a   1.000
_cell.length_b   1.000
_cell.length_c   1.000
_cell.angle_alpha   90.00
_cell.angle_beta   90.00
_cell.angle_gamma   90.00
#
_symmetry.space_group_name_H-M   'P 1'
#
loop_
_entity.id
_entity.type
_entity.pdbx_description
1 polymer ?
#
loop_
_entity_poly.entity_id
_entity_poly.type
_entity_poly.pdbx_seq_one_letter_code
_entity_poly.pdbx_strand_id
1 'polypeptide(L)'
;LDKLPEGTKVEWKEPVDTMTPGHKEGTVVVTYPDGSSEEVTVPVKVGTDEQINDPESQEVKVALNGTPDAQEGIKNFDKLPEGTTVEW
;
A
#
# COMPACT_ATOMS: atom_id res chain seq x y z
N LEU A 1 -11.00 6.43 -9.85
CA LEU A 1 -10.44 5.08 -10.04
C LEU A 1 -11.50 4.29 -10.80
N ASP A 2 -11.23 4.04 -12.07
CA ASP A 2 -12.18 3.45 -13.02
C ASP A 2 -12.71 2.11 -12.53
N LYS A 3 -14.04 1.98 -12.49
CA LYS A 3 -14.72 0.75 -12.11
C LYS A 3 -14.66 -0.20 -13.30
N LEU A 4 -13.89 -1.27 -13.15
CA LEU A 4 -13.93 -2.40 -14.10
C LEU A 4 -15.34 -2.99 -14.13
N PRO A 5 -15.78 -3.59 -15.26
CA PRO A 5 -17.06 -4.26 -15.35
C PRO A 5 -17.27 -5.30 -14.24
N GLU A 6 -18.51 -5.46 -13.80
CA GLU A 6 -18.84 -6.52 -12.85
C GLU A 6 -18.54 -7.89 -13.48
N GLY A 7 -17.80 -8.74 -12.76
CA GLY A 7 -17.34 -10.04 -13.25
C GLY A 7 -15.93 -10.05 -13.84
N THR A 8 -15.24 -8.91 -13.89
CA THR A 8 -13.79 -8.88 -14.21
C THR A 8 -13.01 -9.69 -13.18
N LYS A 9 -12.13 -10.58 -13.68
CA LYS A 9 -11.21 -11.40 -12.88
C LYS A 9 -9.79 -10.86 -12.99
N VAL A 10 -9.05 -10.93 -11.89
CA VAL A 10 -7.69 -10.41 -11.80
C VAL A 10 -6.83 -11.48 -11.13
N GLU A 11 -5.81 -11.97 -11.84
CA GLU A 11 -4.94 -13.05 -11.38
C GLU A 11 -3.47 -12.74 -11.71
N TRP A 12 -2.54 -13.15 -10.85
CA TRP A 12 -1.11 -13.10 -11.20
C TRP A 12 -0.82 -14.16 -12.27
N LYS A 13 -0.15 -13.74 -13.35
CA LYS A 13 0.31 -14.64 -14.41
C LYS A 13 1.29 -15.68 -13.87
N GLU A 14 2.19 -15.24 -13.00
CA GLU A 14 3.21 -16.06 -12.35
C GLU A 14 3.40 -15.62 -10.88
N PRO A 15 3.82 -16.53 -9.98
CA PRO A 15 4.13 -16.16 -8.60
C PRO A 15 5.27 -15.14 -8.53
N VAL A 16 5.07 -14.03 -7.81
CA VAL A 16 6.11 -13.04 -7.53
C VAL A 16 6.99 -13.55 -6.38
N ASP A 17 8.31 -13.45 -6.50
CA ASP A 17 9.23 -13.78 -5.41
C ASP A 17 9.11 -12.77 -4.27
N THR A 18 8.50 -13.20 -3.17
CA THR A 18 8.36 -12.44 -1.92
C THR A 18 9.32 -12.90 -0.83
N MET A 19 10.27 -13.79 -1.14
CA MET A 19 11.25 -14.30 -0.17
C MET A 19 12.55 -13.48 -0.15
N THR A 20 12.78 -12.65 -1.16
CA THR A 20 13.97 -11.78 -1.22
C THR A 20 13.58 -10.29 -1.25
N PRO A 21 14.16 -9.45 -0.38
CA PRO A 21 13.93 -8.02 -0.40
C PRO A 21 14.33 -7.36 -1.73
N GLY A 22 13.61 -6.32 -2.13
CA GLY A 22 13.89 -5.53 -3.32
C GLY A 22 12.63 -5.16 -4.11
N HIS A 23 12.83 -4.37 -5.15
CA HIS A 23 11.79 -4.11 -6.15
C HIS A 23 11.72 -5.28 -7.13
N LYS A 24 10.51 -5.79 -7.34
CA LYS A 24 10.17 -6.85 -8.28
C LYS A 24 9.12 -6.31 -9.25
N GLU A 25 9.00 -6.97 -10.38
CA GLU A 25 7.90 -6.77 -11.32
C GLU A 25 7.10 -8.06 -11.39
N GLY A 26 5.79 -7.96 -11.28
CA GLY A 26 4.87 -9.07 -11.53
C GLY A 26 3.91 -8.71 -12.64
N THR A 27 3.40 -9.72 -13.35
CA THR A 27 2.41 -9.51 -14.41
C THR A 27 1.05 -10.00 -13.92
N VAL A 28 0.04 -9.15 -14.00
CA VAL A 28 -1.34 -9.46 -13.71
C VAL A 28 -2.10 -9.64 -15.01
N VAL A 29 -2.90 -10.69 -15.12
CA VAL A 29 -3.85 -10.91 -16.22
C VAL A 29 -5.22 -10.45 -15.75
N VAL A 30 -5.79 -9.47 -16.45
CA VAL A 30 -7.15 -8.98 -16.23
C VAL A 30 -8.04 -9.61 -17.29
N THR A 31 -9.02 -10.42 -16.89
CA THR A 31 -9.99 -11.06 -17.79
C THR A 31 -11.35 -10.41 -17.62
N TYR A 32 -11.90 -9.86 -18.70
CA TYR A 32 -13.20 -9.20 -18.72
C TYR A 32 -14.35 -10.20 -18.90
N PRO A 33 -15.61 -9.82 -18.59
CA PRO A 33 -16.77 -10.70 -18.76
C PRO A 33 -17.03 -11.15 -20.20
N ASP A 34 -16.59 -10.37 -21.19
CA ASP A 34 -16.69 -10.71 -22.62
C ASP A 34 -15.63 -11.73 -23.08
N GLY A 35 -14.74 -12.15 -22.17
CA GLY A 35 -13.66 -13.09 -22.42
C GLY A 35 -12.39 -12.46 -22.99
N SER A 36 -12.37 -11.15 -23.24
CA SER A 36 -11.13 -10.44 -23.58
C SER A 36 -10.21 -10.35 -22.37
N SER A 37 -8.90 -10.21 -22.61
CA SER A 37 -7.91 -10.12 -21.53
C SER A 37 -6.78 -9.15 -21.86
N GLU A 38 -6.22 -8.55 -20.82
CA GLU A 38 -5.05 -7.67 -20.90
C GLU A 38 -4.02 -8.06 -19.84
N GLU A 39 -2.74 -7.82 -20.15
CA GLU A 39 -1.63 -8.03 -19.22
C GLU A 39 -1.13 -6.68 -18.70
N VAL A 40 -1.02 -6.56 -17.38
CA VAL A 40 -0.57 -5.34 -16.71
C VAL A 40 0.65 -5.68 -15.85
N THR A 41 1.77 -5.01 -16.11
CA THR A 41 2.96 -5.10 -15.26
C THR A 41 2.77 -4.22 -14.02
N VAL A 42 2.96 -4.83 -12.84
CA VAL A 42 2.77 -4.19 -11.54
C VAL A 42 4.09 -4.24 -10.76
N PRO A 43 4.60 -3.10 -10.26
CA PRO A 43 5.75 -3.09 -9.36
C PRO A 43 5.36 -3.63 -7.98
N VAL A 44 6.19 -4.50 -7.42
CA VAL A 44 6.03 -5.08 -6.09
C VAL A 44 7.28 -4.79 -5.27
N LYS A 45 7.12 -4.11 -4.14
CA LYS A 45 8.22 -3.83 -3.20
C LYS A 45 8.18 -4.86 -2.08
N VAL A 46 9.27 -5.64 -1.94
CA VAL A 46 9.42 -6.67 -0.91
C VAL A 46 10.47 -6.20 0.10
N GLY A 47 10.16 -6.30 1.40
CA GLY A 47 11.06 -5.88 2.46
C GLY A 47 10.40 -5.97 3.84
N THR A 48 11.10 -5.49 4.86
CA THR A 48 10.54 -5.27 6.21
C THR A 48 9.52 -4.14 6.21
N ASP A 49 8.73 -4.00 7.28
CA ASP A 49 7.74 -2.91 7.39
C ASP A 49 8.36 -1.52 7.22
N GLU A 50 9.55 -1.29 7.80
CA GLU A 50 10.33 -0.06 7.61
C GLU A 50 10.75 0.15 6.14
N GLN A 51 11.07 -0.93 5.43
CA GLN A 51 11.52 -0.82 4.03
C GLN A 51 10.36 -0.56 3.08
N ILE A 52 9.15 -1.05 3.37
CA ILE A 52 8.02 -0.98 2.44
C ILE A 52 7.01 0.12 2.76
N ASN A 53 7.04 0.66 3.98
CA ASN A 53 6.19 1.77 4.41
C ASN A 53 7.03 3.02 4.68
N ASP A 54 6.46 4.20 4.42
CA ASP A 54 7.09 5.49 4.72
C ASP A 54 6.10 6.36 5.50
N PRO A 55 6.38 6.70 6.78
CA PRO A 55 5.49 7.55 7.55
C PRO A 55 5.57 9.00 7.06
N GLU A 56 4.44 9.53 6.61
CA GLU A 56 4.33 10.93 6.22
C GLU A 56 4.03 11.78 7.44
N SER A 57 4.90 12.73 7.77
CA SER A 57 4.66 13.66 8.89
C SER A 57 3.69 14.79 8.52
N GLN A 58 3.07 15.40 9.54
CA GLN A 58 2.26 16.61 9.43
C GLN A 58 2.38 17.50 10.66
N GLU A 59 1.94 18.76 10.52
CA GLU A 59 1.92 19.72 11.63
C GLU A 59 0.77 19.39 12.60
N VAL A 60 1.10 19.23 13.90
CA VAL A 60 0.13 19.10 14.98
C VAL A 60 -0.12 20.47 15.60
N LYS A 61 -1.39 20.90 15.63
CA LYS A 61 -1.79 22.18 16.23
C LYS A 61 -2.43 21.95 17.59
N VAL A 62 -1.74 22.41 18.63
CA VAL A 62 -2.21 22.33 20.01
C VAL A 62 -2.34 23.72 20.63
N ALA A 63 -3.34 23.94 21.47
CA ALA A 63 -3.49 25.20 22.20
C ALA A 63 -2.38 25.36 23.26
N LEU A 64 -2.13 26.60 23.72
CA LEU A 64 -1.20 26.85 24.82
C LEU A 64 -1.61 26.05 26.07
N ASN A 65 -0.65 25.32 26.67
CA ASN A 65 -0.85 24.34 27.75
C ASN A 65 -1.63 23.07 27.38
N GLY A 66 -1.89 22.81 26.09
CA GLY A 66 -2.42 21.53 25.65
C GLY A 66 -1.32 20.47 25.50
N THR A 67 -1.73 19.21 25.46
CA THR A 67 -0.85 18.06 25.22
C THR A 67 -1.06 17.57 23.78
N PRO A 68 -0.03 17.61 22.91
CA PRO A 68 -0.16 17.12 21.54
C PRO A 68 -0.18 15.58 21.50
N ASP A 69 -0.96 15.02 20.58
CA ASP A 69 -0.98 13.59 20.29
C ASP A 69 0.08 13.27 19.22
N ALA A 70 0.96 12.29 19.49
CA ALA A 70 1.97 11.85 18.52
C ALA A 70 1.35 11.21 17.28
N GLN A 71 0.19 10.54 17.41
CA GLN A 71 -0.52 9.92 16.29
C GLN A 71 -0.99 10.96 15.29
N GLU A 72 -1.41 12.14 15.76
CA GLU A 72 -1.78 13.26 14.89
C GLU A 72 -0.60 13.76 14.06
N GLY A 73 0.65 13.51 14.49
CA GLY A 73 1.85 13.88 13.75
C GLY A 73 2.09 13.05 12.48
N ILE A 74 1.41 11.90 12.32
CA ILE A 74 1.59 10.99 11.19
C ILE A 74 0.34 11.00 10.31
N LYS A 75 0.46 11.60 9.13
CA LYS A 75 -0.62 11.85 8.16
C LYS A 75 -1.23 10.58 7.57
N ASN A 76 -0.44 9.54 7.37
CA ASN A 76 -0.84 8.27 6.77
C ASN A 76 -0.84 7.12 7.78
N PHE A 77 -1.03 7.41 9.07
CA PHE A 77 -0.99 6.40 10.13
C PHE A 77 -1.97 5.24 9.87
N ASP A 78 -3.14 5.52 9.31
CA ASP A 78 -4.17 4.53 8.91
C ASP A 78 -3.73 3.58 7.79
N LYS A 79 -2.65 3.91 7.09
CA LYS A 79 -2.07 3.11 6.00
C LYS A 79 -0.83 2.33 6.44
N LEU A 80 -0.34 2.55 7.66
CA LEU A 80 0.77 1.80 8.21
C LEU A 80 0.29 0.42 8.71
N PRO A 81 1.20 -0.57 8.83
CA PRO A 81 0.84 -1.90 9.32
C PRO A 81 0.16 -1.88 10.69
N GLU A 82 -0.76 -2.82 10.90
CA GLU A 82 -1.43 -2.99 12.19
C GLU A 82 -0.41 -3.26 13.30
N GLY A 83 -0.57 -2.60 14.44
CA GLY A 83 0.38 -2.67 15.56
C GLY A 83 1.50 -1.63 15.52
N THR A 84 1.55 -0.76 14.49
CA THR A 84 2.44 0.39 14.48
C THR A 84 2.19 1.28 15.71
N THR A 85 3.24 1.61 16.46
CA THR A 85 3.20 2.51 17.61
C THR A 85 3.93 3.81 17.30
N VAL A 86 3.50 4.91 17.92
CA VAL A 86 4.18 6.21 17.88
C VAL A 86 4.43 6.68 19.31
N GLU A 87 5.62 7.16 19.54
CA GLU A 87 6.07 7.71 20.83
C GLU A 87 6.73 9.07 20.58
N TRP A 88 6.72 9.93 21.60
CA TRP A 88 7.32 11.26 21.61
C TRP A 88 8.83 11.22 21.92
#